data_AF-A0A968HC91-F1
#
_entry.id   AF-A0A968HC91-F1
#
_cell.length_a   1.000
_cell.length_b   1.000
_cell.length_c   1.000
_cell.angle_alpha   90.00
_cell.angle_beta   90.00
_cell.angle_gamma   90.00
#
_symmetry.space_group_name_H-M   'P 1'
#
loop_
_entity.id
_entity.type
_entity.pdbx_description
1 polymer ?
#
loop_
_entity_poly.entity_id
_entity_poly.type
_entity_poly.pdbx_seq_one_letter_code
_entity_poly.pdbx_strand_id
1 'polypeptide(L)'
;MNALDMAARMEQEAVAFYRQCAERTSNPMGRKMFLSIAEDEQHHFECALTMKTDQHFMPSSTRPLEDMKDLFETHKQDILQQVPSTADEIEALRVAMKMEEESIVFYRNAAAQATSDAEKKFFECLILDEEEHYHIFQNTHTFLEDSGNWFMWEEKGIVEG
;
A
#
# COMPACT_ATOMS: atom_id res chain seq x y z
N MET A 1 8.31 0.53 -24.50
CA MET A 1 8.12 0.41 -23.04
C MET A 1 7.32 -0.87 -22.83
N ASN A 2 7.92 -1.87 -22.21
CA ASN A 2 7.24 -3.14 -21.91
C ASN A 2 6.49 -3.05 -20.56
N ALA A 3 5.77 -4.12 -20.17
CA ALA A 3 4.98 -4.12 -18.94
C ALA A 3 5.84 -3.91 -17.68
N LEU A 4 7.04 -4.49 -17.63
CA LEU A 4 7.98 -4.32 -16.51
C LEU A 4 8.54 -2.89 -16.41
N ASP A 5 8.78 -2.22 -17.54
CA ASP A 5 9.19 -0.80 -17.56
C ASP A 5 8.09 0.10 -16.98
N MET A 6 6.84 -0.20 -17.31
CA MET A 6 5.70 0.57 -16.80
C MET A 6 5.48 0.28 -15.31
N ALA A 7 5.54 -0.98 -14.89
CA ALA A 7 5.46 -1.34 -13.47
C ALA A 7 6.52 -0.61 -12.65
N ALA A 8 7.80 -0.72 -13.01
CA ALA A 8 8.87 0.01 -12.32
C ALA A 8 8.63 1.53 -12.26
N ARG A 9 8.03 2.11 -13.29
CA ARG A 9 7.70 3.53 -13.26
C ARG A 9 6.55 3.83 -12.28
N MET A 10 5.48 3.05 -12.31
CA MET A 10 4.33 3.20 -11.41
C MET A 10 4.77 3.06 -9.96
N GLU A 11 5.56 2.04 -9.63
CA GLU A 11 6.12 1.84 -8.29
C GLU A 11 6.98 3.02 -7.84
N GLN A 12 7.85 3.52 -8.70
CA GLN A 12 8.69 4.67 -8.36
C GLN A 12 7.87 5.95 -8.11
N GLU A 13 6.79 6.15 -8.87
CA GLU A 13 5.85 7.26 -8.68
C GLU A 13 5.07 7.10 -7.35
N ALA A 14 4.66 5.87 -7.01
CA ALA A 14 4.01 5.54 -5.73
C ALA A 14 4.93 5.78 -4.53
N VAL A 15 6.18 5.30 -4.55
CA VAL A 15 7.19 5.56 -3.51
C VAL A 15 7.34 7.06 -3.24
N ALA A 16 7.47 7.85 -4.31
CA ALA A 16 7.65 9.30 -4.18
C ALA A 16 6.42 9.97 -3.55
N PHE A 17 5.22 9.56 -3.99
CA PHE A 17 3.96 10.08 -3.47
C PHE A 17 3.77 9.71 -1.99
N TYR A 18 3.93 8.45 -1.61
CA TYR A 18 3.73 8.01 -0.23
C TYR A 18 4.76 8.59 0.75
N ARG A 19 6.02 8.76 0.34
CA ARG A 19 7.00 9.50 1.16
C ARG A 19 6.58 10.95 1.39
N GLN A 20 6.05 11.62 0.36
CA GLN A 20 5.54 13.00 0.52
C GLN A 20 4.30 13.04 1.44
N CYS A 21 3.39 12.07 1.34
CA CYS A 21 2.26 11.95 2.25
C CYS A 21 2.72 11.75 3.69
N ALA A 22 3.71 10.88 3.92
CA ALA A 22 4.30 10.66 5.23
C ALA A 22 4.90 11.95 5.85
N GLU A 23 5.60 12.76 5.05
CA GLU A 23 6.17 14.05 5.50
C GLU A 23 5.10 15.08 5.90
N ARG A 24 3.95 15.07 5.22
CA ARG A 24 2.85 16.01 5.45
C ARG A 24 1.86 15.56 6.51
N THR A 25 1.88 14.28 6.88
CA THR A 25 0.95 13.70 7.85
C THR A 25 1.41 13.99 9.27
N SER A 26 0.57 14.67 10.05
CA SER A 26 0.90 15.03 11.44
C SER A 26 0.66 13.87 12.41
N ASN A 27 -0.27 12.98 12.05
CA ASN A 27 -0.57 11.79 12.84
C ASN A 27 0.57 10.76 12.73
N PRO A 28 1.20 10.33 13.85
CA PRO A 28 2.29 9.35 13.83
C PRO A 28 1.92 8.03 13.18
N MET A 29 0.67 7.59 13.33
CA MET A 29 0.15 6.35 12.75
C MET A 29 0.00 6.48 11.23
N GLY A 30 -0.65 7.55 10.76
CA GLY A 30 -0.79 7.81 9.33
C GLY A 30 0.58 7.97 8.64
N ARG A 31 1.53 8.61 9.30
CA ARG A 31 2.92 8.70 8.82
C ARG A 31 3.58 7.33 8.71
N LYS A 32 3.45 6.46 9.72
CA LYS A 32 4.04 5.11 9.68
C LYS A 32 3.38 4.23 8.62
N MET A 33 2.06 4.35 8.43
CA MET A 33 1.33 3.69 7.34
C MET A 33 1.91 4.02 5.98
N PHE A 34 2.00 5.32 5.64
CA PHE A 34 2.57 5.75 4.37
C PHE A 34 4.03 5.33 4.20
N LEU A 35 4.84 5.33 5.27
CA LEU A 35 6.22 4.87 5.20
C LEU A 35 6.34 3.35 4.97
N SER A 36 5.50 2.56 5.63
CA SER A 36 5.50 1.09 5.49
C SER A 36 5.10 0.69 4.06
N ILE A 37 4.05 1.30 3.51
CA ILE A 37 3.65 1.08 2.11
C ILE A 37 4.74 1.58 1.15
N ALA A 38 5.32 2.77 1.38
CA ALA A 38 6.42 3.26 0.54
C ALA A 38 7.69 2.39 0.57
N GLU A 39 7.92 1.65 1.64
CA GLU A 39 9.00 0.65 1.73
C GLU A 39 8.66 -0.58 0.89
N ASP A 40 7.40 -1.00 0.86
CA ASP A 40 6.93 -2.11 0.02
C ASP A 40 6.99 -1.77 -1.47
N GLU A 41 6.51 -0.58 -1.89
CA GLU A 41 6.61 -0.13 -3.28
C GLU A 41 8.06 0.03 -3.76
N GLN A 42 8.96 0.38 -2.84
CA GLN A 42 10.38 0.45 -3.17
C GLN A 42 10.93 -0.95 -3.48
N HIS A 43 10.46 -1.98 -2.77
CA HIS A 43 10.79 -3.37 -3.07
C HIS A 43 10.16 -3.83 -4.39
N HIS A 44 8.89 -3.49 -4.65
CA HIS A 44 8.22 -3.76 -5.93
C HIS A 44 8.98 -3.18 -7.12
N PHE A 45 9.42 -1.91 -7.00
CA PHE A 45 10.26 -1.26 -7.99
C PHE A 45 11.55 -2.05 -8.28
N GLU A 46 12.26 -2.47 -7.23
CA GLU A 46 13.51 -3.22 -7.33
C GLU A 46 13.29 -4.61 -7.95
N CYS A 47 12.19 -5.28 -7.60
CA CYS A 47 11.76 -6.52 -8.22
C CYS A 47 11.43 -6.34 -9.70
N ALA A 48 10.71 -5.28 -10.07
CA ALA A 48 10.40 -4.98 -11.48
C ALA A 48 11.68 -4.76 -12.31
N LEU A 49 12.70 -4.11 -11.74
CA LEU A 49 14.01 -3.96 -12.38
C LEU A 49 14.75 -5.30 -12.51
N THR A 50 14.74 -6.11 -11.46
CA THR A 50 15.42 -7.43 -11.43
C THR A 50 14.78 -8.42 -12.40
N MET A 51 13.45 -8.40 -12.50
CA MET A 51 12.68 -9.22 -13.44
C MET A 51 13.09 -9.00 -14.91
N LYS A 52 13.55 -7.79 -15.25
CA LYS A 52 14.03 -7.47 -16.60
C LYS A 52 15.37 -8.15 -16.93
N THR A 53 16.17 -8.50 -15.92
CA THR A 53 17.53 -9.03 -16.11
C THR A 53 17.66 -10.52 -15.77
N ASP A 54 16.98 -10.98 -14.70
CA ASP A 54 17.20 -12.32 -14.13
C ASP A 54 15.92 -13.19 -14.10
N GLN A 55 14.76 -12.63 -14.47
CA GLN A 55 13.45 -13.30 -14.38
C GLN A 55 13.19 -13.98 -13.02
N HIS A 56 13.86 -13.49 -11.98
CA HIS A 56 13.73 -13.95 -10.62
C HIS A 56 13.23 -12.78 -9.79
N PHE A 57 12.21 -13.02 -8.98
CA PHE A 57 11.75 -12.06 -7.99
C PHE A 57 11.58 -12.78 -6.67
N MET A 58 11.79 -12.04 -5.59
CA MET A 58 11.49 -12.50 -4.24
C MET A 58 10.38 -11.61 -3.68
N PRO A 59 9.28 -12.19 -3.19
CA PRO A 59 8.24 -11.42 -2.51
C PRO A 59 8.83 -10.61 -1.36
N SER A 60 8.17 -9.49 -1.07
CA SER A 60 8.59 -8.62 0.00
C SER A 60 8.58 -9.33 1.36
N SER A 61 9.48 -8.92 2.25
CA SER A 61 9.43 -9.32 3.66
C SER A 61 8.64 -8.34 4.52
N THR A 62 8.40 -7.13 4.02
CA THR A 62 7.51 -6.17 4.67
C THR A 62 6.07 -6.66 4.57
N ARG A 63 5.31 -6.42 5.63
CA ARG A 63 3.90 -6.79 5.71
C ARG A 63 3.17 -5.58 6.27
N PRO A 64 2.78 -4.62 5.41
CA PRO A 64 2.26 -3.33 5.86
C PRO A 64 1.10 -3.47 6.85
N LEU A 65 0.22 -4.43 6.61
CA LEU A 65 -0.88 -4.71 7.52
C LEU A 65 -0.42 -5.18 8.91
N GLU A 66 0.57 -6.06 8.99
CA GLU A 66 1.12 -6.54 10.27
C GLU A 66 1.88 -5.44 11.02
N ASP A 67 2.70 -4.66 10.31
CA ASP A 67 3.41 -3.50 10.87
C ASP A 67 2.43 -2.51 11.51
N MET A 68 1.27 -2.31 10.87
CA MET A 68 0.21 -1.44 11.36
C MET A 68 -0.51 -2.02 12.59
N LYS A 69 -0.72 -3.35 12.66
CA LYS A 69 -1.23 -4.04 13.87
C LYS A 69 -0.30 -3.80 15.05
N ASP A 70 0.96 -4.14 14.89
CA ASP A 70 1.95 -4.10 15.96
C ASP A 70 2.13 -2.68 16.48
N LEU A 71 2.13 -1.69 15.58
CA LEU A 71 2.21 -0.29 15.98
C LEU A 71 0.97 0.13 16.79
N PHE A 72 -0.23 -0.27 16.35
CA PHE A 72 -1.46 0.06 17.05
C PHE A 72 -1.49 -0.53 18.46
N GLU A 73 -1.17 -1.81 18.60
CA GLU A 73 -1.14 -2.48 19.90
C GLU A 73 -0.13 -1.81 20.84
N THR A 74 1.04 -1.43 20.32
CA THR A 74 2.12 -0.82 21.10
C THR A 74 1.79 0.61 21.54
N HIS A 75 1.10 1.39 20.71
CA HIS A 75 0.87 2.83 20.94
C HIS A 75 -0.61 3.18 21.14
N LYS A 76 -1.44 2.20 21.50
CA LYS A 76 -2.91 2.32 21.60
C LYS A 76 -3.38 3.59 22.32
N GLN A 77 -2.73 3.96 23.42
CA GLN A 77 -3.11 5.14 24.21
C GLN A 77 -2.81 6.47 23.51
N ASP A 78 -1.72 6.55 22.76
CA ASP A 78 -1.33 7.76 22.03
C ASP A 78 -2.18 7.94 20.76
N ILE A 79 -2.58 6.83 20.14
CA ILE A 79 -3.43 6.79 18.95
C ILE A 79 -4.88 7.16 19.27
N LEU A 80 -5.35 6.80 20.47
CA LEU A 80 -6.66 7.22 20.97
C LEU A 80 -6.71 8.71 21.36
N GLN A 81 -5.58 9.41 21.40
CA GLN A 81 -5.59 10.87 21.49
C GLN A 81 -5.94 11.44 20.13
N GLN A 82 -7.18 11.92 20.01
CA GLN A 82 -7.75 12.45 18.78
C GLN A 82 -6.92 13.63 18.24
N VAL A 83 -6.06 13.36 17.26
CA VAL A 83 -5.54 14.39 16.35
C VAL A 83 -6.56 14.50 15.22
N PRO A 84 -7.25 15.65 15.06
CA PRO A 84 -8.17 15.84 13.95
C PRO A 84 -7.43 15.65 12.63
N SER A 85 -7.99 14.86 11.72
CA SER A 85 -7.47 14.79 10.35
C SER A 85 -7.71 16.11 9.63
N THR A 86 -6.77 16.44 8.76
CA THR A 86 -6.89 17.58 7.85
C THR A 86 -7.60 17.17 6.56
N ALA A 87 -8.22 18.13 5.88
CA ALA A 87 -8.81 17.89 4.56
C ALA A 87 -7.75 17.38 3.54
N ASP A 88 -6.50 17.85 3.69
CA ASP A 88 -5.36 17.41 2.89
C ASP A 88 -5.03 15.92 3.12
N GLU A 89 -5.10 15.42 4.36
CA GLU A 89 -4.85 14.01 4.68
C GLU A 89 -5.97 13.10 4.12
N ILE A 90 -7.23 13.53 4.20
CA ILE A 90 -8.36 12.78 3.61
C ILE A 90 -8.22 12.71 2.08
N GLU A 91 -7.85 13.82 1.44
CA GLU A 91 -7.64 13.84 -0.01
C GLU A 91 -6.43 13.00 -0.42
N ALA A 92 -5.34 13.01 0.36
CA ALA A 92 -4.18 12.16 0.11
C ALA A 92 -4.55 10.67 0.11
N LEU A 93 -5.42 10.23 1.03
CA LEU A 93 -5.91 8.85 1.05
C LEU A 93 -6.75 8.50 -0.18
N ARG A 94 -7.60 9.42 -0.65
CA ARG A 94 -8.37 9.20 -1.88
C ARG A 94 -7.49 9.08 -3.12
N VAL A 95 -6.44 9.90 -3.21
CA VAL A 95 -5.46 9.81 -4.29
C VAL A 95 -4.70 8.49 -4.20
N ALA A 96 -4.27 8.07 -3.00
CA ALA A 96 -3.61 6.78 -2.78
C ALA A 96 -4.49 5.60 -3.24
N MET A 97 -5.75 5.54 -2.79
CA MET A 97 -6.71 4.51 -3.23
C MET A 97 -6.86 4.44 -4.75
N LYS A 98 -6.90 5.60 -5.41
CA LYS A 98 -7.00 5.66 -6.87
C LYS A 98 -5.73 5.15 -7.54
N MET A 99 -4.56 5.48 -7.00
CA MET A 99 -3.28 4.95 -7.51
C MET A 99 -3.26 3.42 -7.42
N GLU A 100 -3.67 2.85 -6.29
CA GLU A 100 -3.72 1.38 -6.16
C GLU A 100 -4.74 0.73 -7.09
N GLU A 101 -5.92 1.33 -7.25
CA GLU A 101 -6.92 0.80 -8.20
C GLU A 101 -6.37 0.80 -9.64
N GLU A 102 -5.66 1.86 -10.05
CA GLU A 102 -5.02 1.95 -11.36
C GLU A 102 -3.87 0.94 -11.51
N SER A 103 -3.06 0.73 -10.47
CA SER A 103 -2.01 -0.29 -10.41
C SER A 103 -2.56 -1.71 -10.53
N ILE A 104 -3.59 -2.07 -9.74
CA ILE A 104 -4.26 -3.38 -9.78
C ILE A 104 -4.79 -3.68 -11.18
N VAL A 105 -5.48 -2.71 -11.80
CA VAL A 105 -6.02 -2.87 -13.16
C VAL A 105 -4.89 -3.09 -14.16
N PHE A 106 -3.81 -2.31 -14.06
CA PHE A 106 -2.65 -2.48 -14.92
C PHE A 106 -2.00 -3.86 -14.75
N TYR A 107 -1.74 -4.30 -13.51
CA TYR A 107 -1.09 -5.57 -13.22
C TYR A 107 -1.94 -6.78 -13.62
N ARG A 108 -3.26 -6.74 -13.45
CA ARG A 108 -4.17 -7.78 -13.98
C ARG A 108 -4.05 -7.93 -15.50
N ASN A 109 -4.00 -6.81 -16.21
CA ASN A 109 -3.82 -6.83 -17.66
C ASN A 109 -2.42 -7.31 -18.07
N ALA A 110 -1.38 -6.95 -17.31
CA ALA A 110 -0.01 -7.38 -17.54
C ALA A 110 0.16 -8.89 -17.30
N ALA A 111 -0.40 -9.43 -16.20
CA ALA A 111 -0.40 -10.86 -15.89
C ALA A 111 -1.09 -11.69 -16.98
N ALA A 112 -2.22 -11.20 -17.52
CA ALA A 112 -2.94 -11.86 -18.60
C ALA A 112 -2.18 -11.90 -19.94
N GLN A 113 -1.27 -10.94 -20.15
CA GLN A 113 -0.46 -10.82 -21.37
C GLN A 113 0.98 -11.33 -21.18
N ALA A 114 1.34 -11.76 -19.97
CA ALA A 114 2.68 -12.23 -19.64
C ALA A 114 3.05 -13.44 -20.50
N THR A 115 4.29 -13.45 -20.98
CA THR A 115 4.78 -14.50 -21.90
C THR A 115 5.62 -15.56 -21.19
N SER A 116 6.02 -15.28 -19.95
CA SER A 116 6.75 -16.21 -19.09
C SER A 116 6.00 -16.43 -17.77
N ASP A 117 6.12 -17.63 -17.21
CA ASP A 117 5.55 -17.96 -15.91
C ASP A 117 6.12 -17.09 -14.79
N ALA A 118 7.37 -16.67 -14.92
CA ALA A 118 8.02 -15.76 -13.97
C ALA A 118 7.36 -14.37 -13.97
N GLU A 119 7.16 -13.75 -15.14
CA GLU A 119 6.47 -12.46 -15.26
C GLU A 119 5.03 -12.56 -14.76
N LYS A 120 4.34 -13.64 -15.12
CA LYS A 120 2.96 -13.85 -14.67
C LYS A 120 2.86 -13.89 -13.15
N LYS A 121 3.72 -14.70 -12.50
CA LYS A 121 3.75 -14.80 -11.04
C LYS A 121 4.14 -13.49 -10.36
N PHE A 122 5.05 -12.73 -10.97
CA PHE A 122 5.43 -11.42 -10.45
C PHE A 122 4.25 -10.46 -10.44
N PHE A 123 3.52 -10.32 -11.55
CA PHE A 123 2.32 -9.49 -11.60
C PHE A 123 1.19 -10.02 -10.72
N GLU A 124 1.03 -11.34 -10.58
CA GLU A 124 0.08 -11.93 -9.63
C GLU A 124 0.42 -11.60 -8.17
N CYS A 125 1.70 -11.47 -7.82
CA CYS A 125 2.13 -11.00 -6.50
C CYS A 125 1.74 -9.55 -6.29
N LEU A 126 2.14 -8.65 -7.20
CA LEU A 126 1.81 -7.22 -7.11
C LEU A 126 0.30 -6.97 -6.98
N ILE A 127 -0.54 -7.73 -7.68
CA ILE A 127 -2.01 -7.59 -7.54
C ILE A 127 -2.46 -7.81 -6.10
N LEU A 128 -1.89 -8.80 -5.40
CA LEU A 128 -2.26 -9.10 -4.01
C LEU A 128 -1.76 -8.02 -3.07
N ASP A 129 -0.53 -7.55 -3.29
CA ASP A 129 0.11 -6.52 -2.48
C ASP A 129 -0.65 -5.18 -2.63
N GLU A 130 -0.98 -4.76 -3.86
CA GLU A 130 -1.77 -3.55 -4.09
C GLU A 130 -3.21 -3.64 -3.58
N GLU A 131 -3.82 -4.83 -3.60
CA GLU A 131 -5.14 -5.06 -2.99
C GLU A 131 -5.09 -4.87 -1.47
N GLU A 132 -4.00 -5.30 -0.82
CA GLU A 132 -3.76 -5.04 0.61
C GLU A 132 -3.56 -3.53 0.87
N HIS A 133 -2.72 -2.86 0.08
CA HIS A 133 -2.49 -1.41 0.16
C HIS A 133 -3.80 -0.62 0.02
N TYR A 134 -4.59 -0.93 -1.01
CA TYR A 134 -5.90 -0.31 -1.23
C TYR A 134 -6.80 -0.48 0.00
N HIS A 135 -6.85 -1.67 0.57
CA HIS A 135 -7.69 -1.96 1.73
C HIS A 135 -7.24 -1.18 2.97
N ILE A 136 -5.92 -1.06 3.20
CA ILE A 136 -5.35 -0.23 4.27
C ILE A 136 -5.78 1.23 4.10
N PHE A 137 -5.65 1.80 2.90
CA PHE A 137 -6.06 3.18 2.64
C PHE A 137 -7.56 3.38 2.77
N GLN A 138 -8.38 2.45 2.24
CA GLN A 138 -9.83 2.50 2.34
C GLN A 138 -10.31 2.46 3.79
N ASN A 139 -9.75 1.57 4.60
CA ASN A 139 -10.10 1.47 6.02
C ASN A 139 -9.72 2.75 6.77
N THR A 140 -8.52 3.29 6.49
CA THR A 140 -8.05 4.53 7.10
C THR A 140 -8.91 5.73 6.69
N HIS A 141 -9.26 5.82 5.40
CA HIS A 141 -10.13 6.86 4.86
C HIS A 141 -11.52 6.82 5.49
N THR A 142 -12.14 5.63 5.56
CA THR A 142 -13.45 5.44 6.19
C THR A 142 -13.42 5.82 7.67
N PHE A 143 -12.36 5.45 8.39
CA PHE A 143 -12.17 5.82 9.80
C PHE A 143 -12.09 7.34 10.02
N LEU A 144 -11.37 8.05 9.14
CA LEU A 144 -11.22 9.50 9.23
C LEU A 144 -12.49 10.26 8.79
N GLU A 145 -13.30 9.70 7.90
CA GLU A 145 -14.59 10.29 7.50
C GLU A 145 -15.72 10.03 8.51
N ASP A 146 -15.77 8.85 9.14
CA ASP A 146 -16.92 8.42 9.95
C ASP A 146 -16.85 8.86 11.42
N SER A 147 -15.69 8.81 12.10
CA SER A 147 -15.68 9.12 13.55
C SER A 147 -14.34 9.29 14.29
N GLY A 148 -13.16 9.06 13.69
CA GLY A 148 -11.91 9.11 14.46
C GLY A 148 -11.81 8.02 15.55
N ASN A 149 -12.47 6.86 15.39
CA ASN A 149 -12.29 5.66 16.24
C ASN A 149 -11.67 4.44 15.52
N TRP A 150 -10.43 4.05 15.90
CA TRP A 150 -9.66 2.92 15.33
C TRP A 150 -10.36 1.56 15.53
N PHE A 151 -11.48 1.57 16.26
CA PHE A 151 -12.28 0.44 16.67
C PHE A 151 -12.75 -0.47 15.52
N MET A 152 -12.77 0.01 14.27
CA MET A 152 -13.16 -0.81 13.11
C MET A 152 -12.14 -1.87 12.70
N TRP A 153 -10.89 -1.79 13.17
CA TRP A 153 -9.89 -2.81 12.92
C TRP A 153 -10.15 -4.11 13.73
N GLU A 154 -10.86 -4.02 14.86
CA GLU A 154 -11.27 -5.20 15.64
C GLU A 154 -12.70 -5.68 15.30
N GLU A 155 -13.64 -4.81 14.89
CA GLU A 155 -15.04 -5.24 14.81
C GLU A 155 -15.47 -5.91 13.49
N LYS A 156 -14.76 -5.76 12.35
CA LYS A 156 -15.24 -6.36 11.06
C LYS A 156 -14.20 -6.84 10.03
N GLY A 157 -12.94 -7.07 10.38
CA GLY A 157 -11.97 -7.58 9.40
C GLY A 157 -10.99 -8.56 10.00
N ILE A 158 -11.22 -9.86 9.77
CA ILE A 158 -10.40 -11.01 10.20
C ILE A 158 -10.66 -11.47 11.64
N VAL A 159 -11.94 -11.61 12.02
CA VAL A 159 -12.38 -12.74 12.85
C VAL A 159 -13.62 -13.33 12.21
N GLU A 160 -13.40 -14.29 11.32
CA GLU A 160 -14.12 -15.58 11.19
C GLU A 160 -13.92 -16.11 9.75
N GLY A 161 -13.48 -17.37 9.68
CA GLY A 161 -13.54 -18.18 8.46
C GLY A 161 -14.93 -18.76 8.22
#